data_AF-A0A2E6SE67-F1
#
_entry.id   AF-A0A2E6SE67-F1
#
_cell.length_a   1.000
_cell.length_b   1.000
_cell.length_c   1.000
_cell.angle_alpha   90.00
_cell.angle_beta   90.00
_cell.angle_gamma   90.00
#
_symmetry.space_group_name_H-M   'P 1'
#
loop_
_entity.id
_entity.type
_entity.pdbx_description
1 polymer ?
#
loop_
_entity_poly.entity_id
_entity_poly.type
_entity_poly.pdbx_seq_one_letter_code
_entity_poly.pdbx_strand_id
1 'polypeptide(L)'
;MATFKIIPYSKWIILLIFFSCTPEIPKKDGQSLFTLLKDENTGIDFKNSLVDEKKFNILKSRNYYNGGGVAIGDVDGNGLPDIYFSSNQQSNKLFLNDGGFKFRDVTEEAGVAGKGKWSTGVSMADINGDNLLDIYVCNSGEIEGDENANELYINTGNQENGTPLFREASADYGINDKGYSVHSAFFDYDRDGDLDLYVLNNMSQASKTFDDANKMRFKRNQYGGDCLYRNDRGIFRDVTDDAGIFSSIIGFGLGLTVSDIDNDGWLDIYVANDFFERDYLYINNGDGTFS
;
A
#
# COMPACT_ATOMS: atom_id res chain seq x y z
N MET A 1 -72.42 44.18 3.50
CA MET A 1 -71.80 42.93 3.00
C MET A 1 -70.29 43.10 3.04
N ALA A 2 -69.63 42.49 4.04
CA ALA A 2 -68.21 42.12 4.03
C ALA A 2 -67.91 41.44 5.38
N THR A 3 -68.03 40.12 5.43
CA THR A 3 -67.65 39.30 6.59
C THR A 3 -66.20 38.85 6.41
N PHE A 4 -65.30 39.38 7.23
CA PHE A 4 -63.93 38.86 7.35
C PHE A 4 -63.94 37.53 8.11
N LYS A 5 -63.56 36.44 7.44
CA LYS A 5 -63.28 35.13 8.07
C LYS A 5 -61.84 35.11 8.55
N ILE A 6 -61.64 35.03 9.86
CA ILE A 6 -60.35 34.72 10.48
C ILE A 6 -60.12 33.22 10.30
N ILE A 7 -59.08 32.83 9.56
CA ILE A 7 -58.64 31.44 9.42
C ILE A 7 -57.63 31.17 10.54
N PRO A 8 -57.85 30.18 11.43
CA PRO A 8 -56.87 29.84 12.46
C PRO A 8 -55.74 29.02 11.84
N TYR A 9 -54.55 29.61 11.72
CA TYR A 9 -53.29 28.95 11.35
C TYR A 9 -52.73 28.09 12.48
N SER A 10 -53.52 27.18 13.06
CA SER A 10 -53.09 26.40 14.23
C SER A 10 -53.06 24.88 14.03
N LYS A 11 -52.92 24.39 12.78
CA LYS A 11 -52.91 22.94 12.51
C LYS A 11 -51.95 22.53 11.39
N TRP A 12 -50.67 22.89 11.47
CA TRP A 12 -49.62 22.27 10.65
C TRP A 12 -48.27 22.22 11.39
N ILE A 13 -48.27 21.70 12.62
CA ILE A 13 -47.05 21.17 13.25
C ILE A 13 -47.29 19.67 13.41
N ILE A 14 -47.18 18.94 12.31
CA ILE A 14 -47.16 17.48 12.32
C ILE A 14 -45.79 17.06 11.79
N LEU A 15 -44.97 16.62 12.75
CA LEU A 15 -44.08 15.47 12.64
C LEU A 15 -43.03 15.50 11.51
N LEU A 16 -41.95 16.25 11.75
CA LEU A 16 -40.63 15.96 11.17
C LEU A 16 -39.70 15.50 12.30
N ILE A 17 -40.02 14.34 12.88
CA ILE A 17 -39.03 13.52 13.60
C ILE A 17 -38.68 12.39 12.65
N PHE A 18 -37.92 12.71 11.60
CA PHE A 18 -37.16 11.66 10.92
C PHE A 18 -36.09 11.22 11.91
N PHE A 19 -36.20 9.95 12.31
CA PHE A 19 -35.16 9.23 13.03
C PHE A 19 -33.82 9.45 12.32
N SER A 20 -32.99 10.33 12.88
CA SER A 20 -31.55 10.31 12.61
C SER A 20 -31.00 9.12 13.41
N CYS A 21 -31.19 7.92 12.87
CA CYS A 21 -30.43 6.75 13.29
C CYS A 21 -29.06 6.84 12.60
N THR A 22 -28.24 7.81 12.96
CA THR A 22 -26.80 7.65 12.78
C THR A 22 -26.37 6.58 13.78
N PRO A 23 -25.82 5.43 13.35
CA PRO A 23 -25.34 4.43 14.28
C PRO A 23 -24.26 5.07 15.16
N GLU A 24 -24.57 5.24 16.46
CA GLU A 24 -23.64 5.82 17.42
C GLU A 24 -22.39 4.95 17.52
N ILE A 25 -21.22 5.59 17.56
CA ILE A 25 -19.96 4.91 17.84
C ILE A 25 -20.09 4.28 19.24
N PRO A 26 -19.86 2.96 19.38
CA PRO A 26 -19.96 2.31 20.68
C PRO A 26 -19.04 2.99 21.70
N LYS A 27 -19.59 3.30 22.89
CA LYS A 27 -18.81 3.92 23.97
C LYS A 27 -17.84 2.90 24.55
N LYS A 28 -16.64 3.37 24.89
CA LYS A 28 -15.61 2.57 25.56
C LYS A 28 -16.18 1.99 26.85
N ASP A 29 -16.13 0.67 27.00
CA ASP A 29 -16.70 -0.06 28.14
C ASP A 29 -15.82 0.00 29.41
N GLY A 30 -14.64 0.62 29.31
CA GLY A 30 -13.67 0.76 30.39
C GLY A 30 -12.86 -0.51 30.70
N GLN A 31 -13.17 -1.65 30.07
CA GLN A 31 -12.43 -2.91 30.22
C GLN A 31 -11.45 -3.14 29.06
N SER A 32 -11.78 -2.64 27.87
CA SER A 32 -10.98 -2.78 26.66
C SER A 32 -10.19 -1.51 26.34
N LEU A 33 -8.97 -1.68 25.81
CA LEU A 33 -8.19 -0.55 25.27
C LEU A 33 -8.75 -0.07 23.93
N PHE A 34 -9.35 -0.98 23.16
CA PHE A 34 -9.91 -0.76 21.82
C PHE A 34 -11.39 -1.10 21.78
N THR A 35 -12.15 -0.37 20.97
CA THR A 35 -13.57 -0.64 20.71
C THR A 35 -13.73 -1.10 19.27
N LEU A 36 -14.35 -2.26 19.07
CA LEU A 36 -14.68 -2.75 17.74
C LEU A 36 -15.75 -1.85 17.11
N LEU A 37 -15.42 -1.26 15.97
CA LEU A 37 -16.37 -0.56 15.12
C LEU A 37 -16.79 -1.51 13.98
N LYS A 38 -18.10 -1.62 13.75
CA LYS A 38 -18.62 -2.45 12.66
C LYS A 38 -18.54 -1.71 11.33
N ASP A 39 -18.59 -2.45 10.23
CA ASP A 39 -18.73 -1.92 8.87
C ASP A 39 -19.94 -0.98 8.75
N GLU A 40 -21.08 -1.27 9.38
CA GLU A 40 -22.24 -0.38 9.34
C GLU A 40 -21.99 0.96 10.08
N ASN A 41 -21.03 0.95 11.01
CA ASN A 41 -20.57 2.16 11.70
C ASN A 41 -19.50 2.90 10.91
N THR A 42 -18.63 2.23 10.15
CA THR A 42 -17.48 2.88 9.52
C THR A 42 -17.62 3.07 8.02
N GLY A 43 -18.39 2.25 7.33
CA GLY A 43 -18.40 2.15 5.87
C GLY A 43 -17.26 1.30 5.30
N ILE A 44 -16.41 0.69 6.14
CA ILE A 44 -15.32 -0.18 5.71
C ILE A 44 -15.79 -1.64 5.76
N ASP A 45 -16.07 -2.22 4.61
CA ASP A 45 -16.51 -3.62 4.44
C ASP A 45 -15.43 -4.52 3.77
N PHE A 46 -14.25 -3.98 3.51
CA PHE A 46 -13.18 -4.67 2.81
C PHE A 46 -12.74 -5.95 3.53
N LYS A 47 -12.54 -7.00 2.73
CA LYS A 47 -11.99 -8.27 3.19
C LYS A 47 -11.16 -8.93 2.10
N ASN A 48 -9.86 -9.05 2.32
CA ASN A 48 -8.97 -9.86 1.50
C ASN A 48 -9.31 -11.35 1.65
N SER A 49 -10.16 -11.87 0.75
CA SER A 49 -10.64 -13.25 0.77
C SER A 49 -10.03 -14.04 -0.38
N LEU A 50 -9.39 -15.16 -0.02
CA LEU A 50 -8.75 -16.08 -0.96
C LEU A 50 -9.65 -17.28 -1.24
N VAL A 51 -9.73 -17.68 -2.51
CA VAL A 51 -10.44 -18.88 -2.96
C VAL A 51 -9.43 -19.96 -3.35
N ASP A 52 -9.42 -21.06 -2.59
CA ASP A 52 -8.56 -22.21 -2.87
C ASP A 52 -9.02 -22.90 -4.16
N GLU A 53 -8.16 -22.89 -5.17
CA GLU A 53 -8.43 -23.54 -6.45
C GLU A 53 -7.47 -24.69 -6.70
N LYS A 54 -7.93 -25.69 -7.46
CA LYS A 54 -7.10 -26.86 -7.82
C LYS A 54 -5.76 -26.48 -8.49
N LYS A 55 -5.73 -25.38 -9.24
CA LYS A 55 -4.53 -24.91 -9.95
C LYS A 55 -3.68 -23.93 -9.13
N PHE A 56 -4.29 -23.17 -8.22
CA PHE A 56 -3.61 -22.14 -7.44
C PHE A 56 -4.08 -22.17 -5.99
N ASN A 57 -3.21 -22.68 -5.13
CA ASN A 57 -3.46 -22.94 -3.71
C ASN A 57 -2.14 -23.07 -2.95
N ILE A 58 -2.23 -23.17 -1.63
CA ILE A 58 -1.07 -23.24 -0.72
C ILE A 58 -0.10 -24.41 -0.99
N LEU A 59 -0.57 -25.53 -1.56
CA LEU A 59 0.31 -26.67 -1.86
C LEU A 59 1.14 -26.45 -3.12
N LYS A 60 0.71 -25.53 -4.00
CA LYS A 60 1.37 -25.21 -5.27
C LYS A 60 2.07 -23.85 -5.26
N SER A 61 1.53 -22.90 -4.50
CA SER A 61 2.08 -21.57 -4.30
C SER A 61 2.39 -21.40 -2.82
N ARG A 62 3.67 -21.35 -2.47
CA ARG A 62 4.12 -21.23 -1.07
C ARG A 62 3.61 -19.93 -0.43
N ASN A 63 3.61 -18.86 -1.21
CA ASN A 63 3.30 -17.51 -0.78
C ASN A 63 1.80 -17.22 -0.90
N TYR A 64 0.94 -18.24 -0.98
CA TYR A 64 -0.50 -18.09 -1.17
C TYR A 64 -1.20 -17.32 -0.04
N TYR A 65 -0.64 -17.29 1.16
CA TYR A 65 -1.15 -16.45 2.26
C TYR A 65 -0.28 -15.23 2.55
N ASN A 66 0.73 -14.96 1.70
CA ASN A 66 1.57 -13.78 1.80
C ASN A 66 0.95 -12.67 0.93
N GLY A 67 0.43 -11.65 1.60
CA GLY A 67 -0.03 -10.40 1.00
C GLY A 67 -1.17 -9.78 1.80
N GLY A 68 -1.77 -8.73 1.25
CA GLY A 68 -2.62 -7.82 2.00
C GLY A 68 -1.77 -6.80 2.76
N GLY A 69 -1.68 -5.62 2.18
CA GLY A 69 -1.04 -4.44 2.71
C GLY A 69 -2.09 -3.36 2.98
N VAL A 70 -1.76 -2.45 3.89
CA VAL A 70 -2.56 -1.27 4.17
C VAL A 70 -1.65 -0.06 4.17
N ALA A 71 -2.03 0.97 3.41
CA ALA A 71 -1.41 2.28 3.47
C ALA A 71 -2.44 3.27 4.03
N ILE A 72 -1.96 4.20 4.83
CA ILE A 72 -2.79 5.21 5.50
C ILE A 72 -2.14 6.57 5.24
N GLY A 73 -2.92 7.51 4.72
CA GLY A 73 -2.45 8.84 4.38
C GLY A 73 -3.58 9.72 3.87
N ASP A 74 -3.40 11.03 3.92
CA ASP A 74 -4.38 12.02 3.46
C ASP A 74 -4.21 12.23 1.95
N VAL A 75 -4.97 11.49 1.14
CA VAL A 75 -4.82 11.50 -0.33
C VAL A 75 -5.69 12.56 -1.00
N ASP A 76 -6.71 13.07 -0.31
CA ASP A 76 -7.58 14.14 -0.80
C ASP A 76 -7.22 15.52 -0.20
N GLY A 77 -6.28 15.59 0.74
CA GLY A 77 -5.78 16.82 1.33
C GLY A 77 -6.75 17.47 2.33
N ASN A 78 -7.69 16.72 2.90
CA ASN A 78 -8.69 17.24 3.83
C ASN A 78 -8.22 17.26 5.30
N GLY A 79 -7.01 16.76 5.57
CA GLY A 79 -6.39 16.68 6.90
C GLY A 79 -6.77 15.44 7.71
N LEU A 80 -7.50 14.48 7.11
CA LEU A 80 -7.89 13.22 7.73
C LEU A 80 -7.17 12.06 7.03
N PRO A 81 -6.77 11.01 7.77
CA PRO A 81 -6.13 9.85 7.17
C PRO A 81 -7.17 9.00 6.41
N ASP A 82 -6.92 8.77 5.13
CA ASP A 82 -7.61 7.83 4.26
C ASP A 82 -6.93 6.45 4.31
N ILE A 83 -7.57 5.44 3.73
CA ILE A 83 -7.10 4.05 3.82
C ILE A 83 -7.09 3.41 2.44
N TYR A 84 -5.95 2.86 2.05
CA TYR A 84 -5.84 1.99 0.88
C TYR A 84 -5.50 0.57 1.30
N PHE A 85 -6.29 -0.39 0.83
CA PHE A 85 -6.05 -1.82 1.00
C PHE A 85 -5.65 -2.46 -0.32
N SER A 86 -4.59 -3.26 -0.30
CA SER A 86 -4.33 -4.20 -1.39
C SER A 86 -5.06 -5.52 -1.16
N SER A 87 -5.34 -6.22 -2.26
CA SER A 87 -6.04 -7.49 -2.27
C SER A 87 -5.27 -8.52 -3.10
N ASN A 88 -5.14 -9.72 -2.57
CA ASN A 88 -4.40 -10.78 -3.24
C ASN A 88 -5.14 -11.36 -4.45
N GLN A 89 -6.46 -11.24 -4.56
CA GLN A 89 -7.21 -11.83 -5.69
C GLN A 89 -8.30 -10.91 -6.24
N GLN A 90 -8.74 -9.95 -5.44
CA GLN A 90 -9.84 -9.06 -5.80
C GLN A 90 -9.29 -7.67 -6.13
N SER A 91 -10.18 -6.72 -6.40
CA SER A 91 -9.82 -5.32 -6.54
C SER A 91 -9.23 -4.77 -5.23
N ASN A 92 -8.19 -3.95 -5.35
CA ASN A 92 -7.69 -3.11 -4.26
C ASN A 92 -8.75 -2.05 -3.91
N LYS A 93 -8.68 -1.46 -2.72
CA LYS A 93 -9.72 -0.53 -2.25
C LYS A 93 -9.17 0.74 -1.64
N LEU A 94 -9.65 1.89 -2.12
CA LEU A 94 -9.42 3.20 -1.51
C LEU A 94 -10.68 3.69 -0.79
N PHE A 95 -10.54 3.99 0.50
CA PHE A 95 -11.58 4.53 1.35
C PHE A 95 -11.20 5.93 1.82
N LEU A 96 -11.99 6.94 1.47
CA LEU A 96 -11.80 8.30 1.98
C LEU A 96 -12.49 8.49 3.31
N ASN A 97 -11.85 9.24 4.21
CA ASN A 97 -12.32 9.54 5.54
C ASN A 97 -13.13 10.84 5.54
N ASP A 98 -14.46 10.70 5.63
CA ASP A 98 -15.38 11.83 5.72
C ASP A 98 -15.49 12.39 7.18
N GLY A 99 -14.65 11.89 8.09
CA GLY A 99 -14.63 12.26 9.50
C GLY A 99 -15.50 11.39 10.38
N GLY A 100 -15.23 11.41 11.70
CA GLY A 100 -16.00 10.64 12.68
C GLY A 100 -15.96 9.12 12.45
N PHE A 101 -14.86 8.60 11.91
CA PHE A 101 -14.69 7.21 11.48
C PHE A 101 -15.69 6.76 10.40
N LYS A 102 -16.21 7.70 9.59
CA LYS A 102 -17.02 7.38 8.41
C LYS A 102 -16.13 7.41 7.17
N PHE A 103 -16.24 6.35 6.39
CA PHE A 103 -15.45 6.13 5.21
C PHE A 103 -16.33 5.77 4.03
N ARG A 104 -15.91 6.21 2.84
CA ARG A 104 -16.57 5.91 1.57
C ARG A 104 -15.58 5.24 0.61
N ASP A 105 -16.00 4.14 0.00
CA ASP A 105 -15.24 3.50 -1.08
C ASP A 105 -15.30 4.38 -2.33
N VAL A 106 -14.13 4.87 -2.77
CA VAL A 106 -13.99 5.70 -3.99
C VAL A 106 -13.15 5.02 -5.07
N THR A 107 -12.85 3.74 -4.90
CA THR A 107 -11.86 2.99 -5.69
C THR A 107 -12.02 3.18 -7.21
N GLU A 108 -13.24 2.96 -7.71
CA GLU A 108 -13.54 3.05 -9.14
C GLU A 108 -13.49 4.49 -9.65
N GLU A 109 -13.96 5.42 -8.82
CA GLU A 109 -14.01 6.85 -9.14
C GLU A 109 -12.62 7.48 -9.17
N ALA A 110 -11.73 7.03 -8.28
CA ALA A 110 -10.34 7.44 -8.19
C ALA A 110 -9.42 6.73 -9.21
N GLY A 111 -9.88 5.61 -9.79
CA GLY A 111 -9.12 4.87 -10.81
C GLY A 111 -8.00 3.98 -10.25
N VAL A 112 -8.15 3.48 -9.01
CA VAL A 112 -7.08 2.82 -8.25
C VAL A 112 -7.41 1.37 -7.87
N ALA A 113 -8.27 0.70 -8.63
CA ALA A 113 -8.69 -0.68 -8.39
C ALA A 113 -7.55 -1.72 -8.49
N GLY A 114 -6.42 -1.38 -9.12
CA GLY A 114 -5.38 -2.35 -9.46
C GLY A 114 -5.66 -3.08 -10.78
N LYS A 115 -4.60 -3.48 -11.47
CA LYS A 115 -4.65 -4.38 -12.62
C LYS A 115 -4.01 -5.74 -12.31
N GLY A 116 -3.14 -5.80 -11.29
CA GLY A 116 -2.53 -7.04 -10.83
C GLY A 116 -3.57 -8.05 -10.36
N LYS A 117 -3.30 -9.34 -10.57
CA LYS A 117 -4.16 -10.42 -10.06
C LYS A 117 -3.75 -10.88 -8.67
N TRP A 118 -2.65 -10.32 -8.13
CA TRP A 118 -2.16 -10.59 -6.79
C TRP A 118 -1.34 -9.44 -6.21
N SER A 119 -2.05 -8.46 -5.66
CA SER A 119 -1.43 -7.33 -4.95
C SER A 119 -1.02 -7.71 -3.53
N THR A 120 0.13 -7.20 -3.10
CA THR A 120 0.80 -7.54 -1.84
C THR A 120 0.98 -6.30 -0.96
N GLY A 121 2.15 -5.68 -0.94
CA GLY A 121 2.42 -4.45 -0.20
C GLY A 121 1.83 -3.22 -0.88
N VAL A 122 1.57 -2.19 -0.09
CA VAL A 122 1.23 -0.86 -0.60
C VAL A 122 1.95 0.18 0.25
N SER A 123 2.47 1.21 -0.41
CA SER A 123 3.13 2.36 0.22
C SER A 123 2.54 3.64 -0.34
N MET A 124 2.49 4.68 0.50
CA MET A 124 2.08 6.02 0.12
C MET A 124 3.23 6.99 0.37
N ALA A 125 3.53 7.83 -0.62
CA ALA A 125 4.55 8.87 -0.55
C ALA A 125 4.25 9.94 -1.61
N ASP A 126 4.69 11.17 -1.38
CA ASP A 126 4.71 12.21 -2.42
C ASP A 126 5.96 11.96 -3.28
N ILE A 127 5.83 11.15 -4.32
CA ILE A 127 6.96 10.60 -5.07
C ILE A 127 7.55 11.64 -6.04
N ASN A 128 6.71 12.57 -6.49
CA ASN A 128 7.08 13.59 -7.47
C ASN A 128 7.33 14.99 -6.84
N GLY A 129 7.09 15.14 -5.54
CA GLY A 129 7.32 16.38 -4.78
C GLY A 129 6.28 17.47 -5.03
N ASP A 130 5.06 17.13 -5.44
CA ASP A 130 3.99 18.09 -5.74
C ASP A 130 3.05 18.38 -4.56
N ASN A 131 3.32 17.78 -3.39
CA ASN A 131 2.51 17.78 -2.17
C ASN A 131 1.18 17.03 -2.28
N LEU A 132 1.03 16.14 -3.26
CA LEU A 132 -0.06 15.19 -3.34
C LEU A 132 0.48 13.79 -3.03
N LEU A 133 -0.24 13.05 -2.20
CA LEU A 133 0.20 11.72 -1.81
C LEU A 133 -0.12 10.72 -2.92
N ASP A 134 0.91 10.03 -3.43
CA ASP A 134 0.83 8.98 -4.44
C ASP A 134 0.70 7.59 -3.77
N ILE A 135 0.33 6.58 -4.58
CA ILE A 135 0.16 5.20 -4.10
C ILE A 135 1.02 4.26 -4.96
N TYR A 136 1.90 3.50 -4.33
CA TYR A 136 2.67 2.44 -4.99
C TYR A 136 2.22 1.06 -4.49
N VAL A 137 1.80 0.21 -5.42
CA VAL A 137 1.28 -1.14 -5.14
C VAL A 137 2.27 -2.18 -5.65
N CYS A 138 2.72 -3.03 -4.73
CA CYS A 138 3.49 -4.21 -5.07
C CYS A 138 2.56 -5.33 -5.58
N ASN A 139 2.98 -6.01 -6.63
CA ASN A 139 2.33 -7.19 -7.18
C ASN A 139 3.30 -8.38 -7.11
N SER A 140 2.73 -9.59 -7.04
CA SER A 140 3.50 -10.84 -6.91
C SER A 140 2.73 -12.02 -7.49
N GLY A 141 3.21 -13.23 -7.24
CA GLY A 141 2.55 -14.47 -7.63
C GLY A 141 2.91 -14.94 -9.03
N GLU A 142 2.73 -16.23 -9.29
CA GLU A 142 2.93 -16.84 -10.61
C GLU A 142 1.56 -17.16 -11.22
N ILE A 143 0.80 -16.11 -11.56
CA ILE A 143 -0.56 -16.26 -12.08
C ILE A 143 -0.54 -16.19 -13.61
N GLU A 144 -1.12 -17.19 -14.26
CA GLU A 144 -1.16 -17.27 -15.72
C GLU A 144 -1.87 -16.04 -16.33
N GLY A 145 -1.16 -15.37 -17.24
CA GLY A 145 -1.64 -14.17 -17.93
C GLY A 145 -1.78 -12.94 -17.03
N ASP A 146 -1.14 -12.94 -15.85
CA ASP A 146 -0.85 -11.72 -15.11
C ASP A 146 0.47 -11.11 -15.61
N GLU A 147 0.55 -9.79 -15.65
CA GLU A 147 1.82 -9.10 -15.96
C GLU A 147 2.71 -8.99 -14.72
N ASN A 148 2.15 -9.14 -13.51
CA ASN A 148 2.82 -9.01 -12.21
C ASN A 148 3.57 -7.69 -12.02
N ALA A 149 3.32 -6.67 -12.85
CA ALA A 149 4.00 -5.41 -12.77
C ALA A 149 3.52 -4.65 -11.54
N ASN A 150 4.44 -4.11 -10.73
CA ASN A 150 4.10 -3.13 -9.71
C ASN A 150 3.43 -1.90 -10.35
N GLU A 151 2.54 -1.26 -9.61
CA GLU A 151 1.71 -0.16 -10.10
C GLU A 151 2.01 1.11 -9.29
N LEU A 152 2.14 2.24 -9.97
CA LEU A 152 2.34 3.56 -9.36
C LEU A 152 1.17 4.43 -9.78
N TYR A 153 0.35 4.81 -8.82
CA TYR A 153 -0.77 5.73 -9.01
C TYR A 153 -0.32 7.12 -8.59
N ILE A 154 0.02 7.96 -9.58
CA ILE A 154 0.33 9.38 -9.36
C ILE A 154 -0.98 10.14 -9.14
N ASN A 155 -1.06 10.86 -8.03
CA ASN A 155 -2.19 11.74 -7.73
C ASN A 155 -2.17 12.96 -8.65
N THR A 156 -3.31 13.27 -9.23
CA THR A 156 -3.47 14.37 -10.21
C THR A 156 -4.40 15.47 -9.70
N GLY A 157 -4.69 15.44 -8.41
CA GLY A 157 -5.60 16.35 -7.71
C GLY A 157 -7.03 15.82 -7.62
N ASN A 158 -7.91 16.65 -7.09
CA ASN A 158 -9.28 16.26 -6.76
C ASN A 158 -10.29 16.67 -7.84
N GLN A 159 -11.32 15.84 -7.97
CA GLN A 159 -12.57 16.18 -8.65
C GLN A 159 -13.36 17.25 -7.88
N GLU A 160 -14.38 17.82 -8.51
CA GLU A 160 -15.26 18.82 -7.88
C GLU A 160 -15.94 18.32 -6.61
N ASN A 161 -16.16 17.01 -6.48
CA ASN A 161 -16.75 16.38 -5.30
C ASN A 161 -15.72 16.02 -4.21
N GLY A 162 -14.44 16.35 -4.41
CA GLY A 162 -13.36 16.08 -3.46
C GLY A 162 -12.69 14.72 -3.60
N THR A 163 -13.11 13.85 -4.52
CA THR A 163 -12.43 12.56 -4.74
C THR A 163 -11.13 12.77 -5.52
N PRO A 164 -9.97 12.25 -5.06
CA PRO A 164 -8.70 12.33 -5.78
C PRO A 164 -8.76 11.49 -7.08
N LEU A 165 -8.05 11.96 -8.10
CA LEU A 165 -7.86 11.27 -9.36
C LEU A 165 -6.42 10.79 -9.48
N PHE A 166 -6.26 9.53 -9.86
CA PHE A 166 -4.95 8.96 -10.06
C PHE A 166 -4.70 8.55 -11.50
N ARG A 167 -3.43 8.58 -11.88
CA ARG A 167 -2.93 8.04 -13.14
C ARG A 167 -1.90 6.96 -12.84
N GLU A 168 -2.15 5.76 -13.33
CA GLU A 168 -1.16 4.69 -13.30
C GLU A 168 0.03 5.06 -14.22
N ALA A 169 1.25 5.00 -13.68
CA ALA A 169 2.46 5.59 -14.25
C ALA A 169 3.73 4.76 -14.00
N SER A 170 3.66 3.52 -13.50
CA SER A 170 4.87 2.81 -13.05
C SER A 170 5.88 2.60 -14.17
N ALA A 171 5.41 2.37 -15.40
CA ALA A 171 6.26 2.23 -16.58
C ALA A 171 6.92 3.56 -17.00
N ASP A 172 6.25 4.69 -16.82
CA ASP A 172 6.80 6.01 -17.15
C ASP A 172 7.96 6.37 -16.22
N TYR A 173 7.85 5.94 -14.95
CA TYR A 173 8.85 6.17 -13.91
C TYR A 173 9.94 5.08 -13.86
N GLY A 174 9.76 3.94 -14.54
CA GLY A 174 10.75 2.86 -14.61
C GLY A 174 10.70 1.86 -13.44
N ILE A 175 9.61 1.84 -12.68
CA ILE A 175 9.41 0.98 -11.48
C ILE A 175 8.21 0.05 -11.61
N ASN A 176 7.86 -0.31 -12.84
CA ASN A 176 6.91 -1.38 -13.18
C ASN A 176 7.55 -2.78 -13.06
N ASP A 177 8.29 -2.99 -11.98
CA ASP A 177 9.01 -4.24 -11.72
C ASP A 177 8.05 -5.43 -11.70
N LYS A 178 8.48 -6.56 -12.28
CA LYS A 178 7.66 -7.78 -12.43
C LYS A 178 8.11 -8.90 -11.49
N GLY A 179 8.86 -8.54 -10.46
CA GLY A 179 9.31 -9.45 -9.43
C GLY A 179 8.18 -9.92 -8.53
N TYR A 180 8.57 -10.66 -7.50
CA TYR A 180 7.68 -11.17 -6.48
C TYR A 180 7.64 -10.20 -5.31
N SER A 181 7.26 -8.95 -5.59
CA SER A 181 7.33 -7.85 -4.65
C SER A 181 6.34 -8.06 -3.51
N VAL A 182 6.77 -7.77 -2.28
CA VAL A 182 5.94 -7.94 -1.07
C VAL A 182 5.83 -6.66 -0.25
N HIS A 183 6.78 -5.76 -0.35
CA HIS A 183 6.78 -4.46 0.34
C HIS A 183 7.71 -3.49 -0.39
N SER A 184 7.56 -2.20 -0.15
CA SER A 184 8.44 -1.16 -0.64
C SER A 184 8.56 -0.02 0.37
N ALA A 185 9.65 0.74 0.30
CA ALA A 185 9.84 1.95 1.08
C ALA A 185 10.40 3.06 0.20
N PHE A 186 9.81 4.25 0.31
CA PHE A 186 10.32 5.47 -0.31
C PHE A 186 11.08 6.29 0.72
N PHE A 187 12.29 6.72 0.38
CA PHE A 187 13.16 7.53 1.23
C PHE A 187 14.30 8.14 0.39
N ASP A 188 14.81 9.29 0.80
CA ASP A 188 15.93 9.96 0.14
C ASP A 188 17.25 9.40 0.71
N TYR A 189 17.85 8.41 0.03
CA TYR A 189 19.02 7.70 0.57
C TYR A 189 20.35 8.42 0.30
N ASP A 190 20.40 9.27 -0.72
CA ASP A 190 21.60 10.02 -1.12
C ASP A 190 21.53 11.54 -0.84
N ARG A 191 20.40 12.00 -0.28
CA ARG A 191 20.12 13.38 0.13
C ARG A 191 20.14 14.38 -1.02
N ASP A 192 19.73 13.96 -2.21
CA ASP A 192 19.62 14.86 -3.35
C ASP A 192 18.26 15.59 -3.43
N GLY A 193 17.32 15.19 -2.56
CA GLY A 193 16.03 15.84 -2.35
C GLY A 193 14.88 15.22 -3.14
N ASP A 194 15.08 14.12 -3.86
CA ASP A 194 13.99 13.27 -4.34
C ASP A 194 13.93 11.93 -3.57
N LEU A 195 12.76 11.28 -3.58
CA LEU A 195 12.58 10.01 -2.87
C LEU A 195 12.99 8.86 -3.79
N ASP A 196 13.91 8.04 -3.30
CA ASP A 196 14.30 6.77 -3.89
C ASP A 196 13.38 5.63 -3.45
N LEU A 197 13.57 4.45 -4.03
CA LEU A 197 12.68 3.31 -3.79
C LEU A 197 13.46 2.02 -3.51
N TYR A 198 13.22 1.43 -2.35
CA TYR A 198 13.58 0.03 -2.09
C TYR A 198 12.37 -0.87 -2.30
N VAL A 199 12.52 -1.93 -3.09
CA VAL A 199 11.51 -2.97 -3.32
C VAL A 199 11.99 -4.28 -2.72
N LEU A 200 11.25 -4.77 -1.72
CA LEU A 200 11.46 -6.04 -1.06
C LEU A 200 10.75 -7.15 -1.85
N ASN A 201 11.46 -8.21 -2.20
CA ASN A 201 10.94 -9.36 -2.93
C ASN A 201 10.91 -10.63 -2.07
N ASN A 202 10.03 -11.57 -2.41
CA ASN A 202 9.97 -12.89 -1.79
C ASN A 202 9.96 -13.99 -2.84
N MET A 203 11.05 -14.76 -2.91
CA MET A 203 11.18 -15.85 -3.87
C MET A 203 10.02 -16.86 -3.77
N SER A 204 9.37 -17.12 -4.90
CA SER A 204 8.28 -18.10 -5.03
C SER A 204 8.77 -19.56 -4.98
N GLN A 205 10.02 -19.80 -5.38
CA GLN A 205 10.61 -21.13 -5.47
C GLN A 205 10.81 -21.76 -4.07
N ALA A 206 10.48 -23.04 -3.95
CA ALA A 206 10.60 -23.77 -2.69
C ALA A 206 12.05 -23.86 -2.21
N SER A 207 12.30 -23.53 -0.95
CA SER A 207 13.64 -23.45 -0.35
C SER A 207 14.48 -24.74 -0.42
N LYS A 208 13.84 -25.91 -0.59
CA LYS A 208 14.51 -27.22 -0.74
C LYS A 208 15.20 -27.44 -2.08
N THR A 209 15.05 -26.54 -3.05
CA THR A 209 15.74 -26.64 -4.36
C THR A 209 17.13 -25.99 -4.35
N PHE A 210 17.57 -25.49 -3.21
CA PHE A 210 18.82 -24.75 -3.06
C PHE A 210 19.86 -25.57 -2.27
N ASP A 211 20.82 -26.17 -2.99
CA ASP A 211 21.81 -27.10 -2.41
C ASP A 211 22.88 -26.42 -1.53
N ASP A 212 23.16 -25.13 -1.75
CA ASP A 212 24.20 -24.39 -0.99
C ASP A 212 23.84 -22.89 -0.88
N ALA A 213 23.16 -22.53 0.22
CA ALA A 213 22.70 -21.17 0.48
C ALA A 213 23.84 -20.13 0.47
N ASN A 214 25.04 -20.49 0.97
CA ASN A 214 26.16 -19.56 1.02
C ASN A 214 26.65 -19.13 -0.37
N LYS A 215 26.53 -20.02 -1.37
CA LYS A 215 26.87 -19.68 -2.76
C LYS A 215 25.75 -18.96 -3.48
N MET A 216 24.51 -19.17 -3.04
CA MET A 216 23.33 -18.62 -3.69
C MET A 216 23.03 -17.19 -3.25
N ARG A 217 23.44 -16.80 -2.05
CA ARG A 217 23.34 -15.42 -1.54
C ARG A 217 23.87 -14.35 -2.52
N PHE A 218 24.96 -14.66 -3.23
CA PHE A 218 25.60 -13.74 -4.18
C PHE A 218 25.08 -13.87 -5.61
N LYS A 219 24.07 -14.72 -5.84
CA LYS A 219 23.48 -14.90 -7.17
C LYS A 219 22.25 -14.00 -7.29
N ARG A 220 22.35 -13.04 -8.18
CA ARG A 220 21.25 -12.13 -8.51
C ARG A 220 20.06 -12.88 -9.11
N ASN A 221 18.86 -12.46 -8.75
CA ASN A 221 17.63 -12.89 -9.42
C ASN A 221 16.72 -11.71 -9.69
N GLN A 222 16.39 -11.49 -10.96
CA GLN A 222 15.55 -10.36 -11.40
C GLN A 222 14.10 -10.39 -10.89
N TYR A 223 13.64 -11.51 -10.31
CA TYR A 223 12.26 -11.65 -9.82
C TYR A 223 12.19 -11.77 -8.30
N GLY A 224 13.12 -12.49 -7.68
CA GLY A 224 13.07 -12.78 -6.24
C GLY A 224 14.08 -12.02 -5.39
N GLY A 225 15.06 -11.33 -6.00
CA GLY A 225 16.03 -10.52 -5.28
C GLY A 225 15.51 -9.11 -5.06
N ASP A 226 15.84 -8.50 -3.93
CA ASP A 226 15.48 -7.10 -3.64
C ASP A 226 16.12 -6.14 -4.65
N CYS A 227 15.49 -4.97 -4.80
CA CYS A 227 15.94 -3.92 -5.69
C CYS A 227 16.01 -2.57 -4.94
N LEU A 228 17.07 -1.81 -5.18
CA LEU A 228 17.14 -0.38 -4.84
C LEU A 228 17.15 0.42 -6.14
N TYR A 229 16.23 1.37 -6.24
CA TYR A 229 16.13 2.29 -7.35
C TYR A 229 16.44 3.70 -6.88
N ARG A 230 17.44 4.34 -7.50
CA ARG A 230 17.67 5.76 -7.33
C ARG A 230 16.72 6.55 -8.20
N ASN A 231 16.04 7.53 -7.65
CA ASN A 231 15.24 8.47 -8.41
C ASN A 231 16.16 9.54 -9.01
N ASP A 232 15.95 9.88 -10.27
CA ASP A 232 16.71 10.92 -10.94
C ASP A 232 15.71 11.90 -11.56
N ARG A 233 14.97 12.60 -10.69
CA ARG A 233 13.90 13.56 -11.02
C ARG A 233 12.74 12.93 -11.81
N GLY A 234 12.16 11.88 -11.23
CA GLY A 234 10.99 11.16 -11.75
C GLY A 234 11.34 10.01 -12.69
N ILE A 235 12.62 9.67 -12.83
CA ILE A 235 13.08 8.51 -13.59
C ILE A 235 13.92 7.64 -12.66
N PHE A 236 13.37 6.51 -12.26
CA PHE A 236 14.01 5.57 -11.36
C PHE A 236 14.97 4.67 -12.12
N ARG A 237 16.17 4.47 -11.56
CA ARG A 237 17.21 3.59 -12.09
C ARG A 237 17.61 2.58 -11.04
N ASP A 238 17.61 1.31 -11.45
CA ASP A 238 18.13 0.23 -10.60
C ASP A 238 19.62 0.44 -10.34
N VAL A 239 19.96 0.67 -9.07
CA VAL A 239 21.33 0.85 -8.55
C VAL A 239 21.70 -0.26 -7.57
N THR A 240 20.95 -1.35 -7.55
CA THR A 240 21.03 -2.40 -6.53
C THR A 240 22.46 -2.94 -6.33
N ASP A 241 23.14 -3.28 -7.44
CA ASP A 241 24.51 -3.81 -7.38
C ASP A 241 25.53 -2.70 -7.03
N ASP A 242 25.35 -1.50 -7.57
CA ASP A 242 26.26 -0.36 -7.35
C ASP A 242 26.20 0.13 -5.90
N ALA A 243 25.03 0.05 -5.27
CA ALA A 243 24.80 0.43 -3.88
C ALA A 243 25.16 -0.67 -2.87
N GLY A 244 25.54 -1.87 -3.32
CA GLY A 244 25.93 -2.98 -2.43
C GLY A 244 24.76 -3.75 -1.81
N ILE A 245 23.54 -3.62 -2.36
CA ILE A 245 22.37 -4.34 -1.88
C ILE A 245 22.39 -5.80 -2.38
N PHE A 246 22.18 -6.75 -1.48
CA PHE A 246 22.12 -8.17 -1.85
C PHE A 246 20.77 -8.51 -2.51
N SER A 247 20.79 -8.69 -3.83
CA SER A 247 19.64 -9.14 -4.63
C SER A 247 19.56 -10.67 -4.78
N SER A 248 19.59 -11.38 -3.65
CA SER A 248 19.79 -12.84 -3.60
C SER A 248 18.64 -13.66 -4.20
N ILE A 249 18.97 -14.73 -4.96
CA ILE A 249 18.00 -15.74 -5.43
C ILE A 249 17.33 -16.54 -4.29
N ILE A 250 17.91 -16.49 -3.09
CA ILE A 250 17.31 -17.07 -1.87
C ILE A 250 16.75 -15.97 -0.96
N GLY A 251 16.52 -14.76 -1.48
CA GLY A 251 15.81 -13.68 -0.81
C GLY A 251 14.38 -14.10 -0.50
N PHE A 252 14.04 -14.13 0.79
CA PHE A 252 12.70 -14.45 1.28
C PHE A 252 12.23 -13.32 2.18
N GLY A 253 12.19 -12.11 1.63
CA GLY A 253 11.86 -10.90 2.35
C GLY A 253 10.47 -10.98 3.00
N LEU A 254 10.39 -10.57 4.26
CA LEU A 254 9.16 -10.52 5.05
C LEU A 254 8.88 -9.15 5.65
N GLY A 255 9.93 -8.37 5.92
CA GLY A 255 9.81 -7.05 6.53
C GLY A 255 10.91 -6.12 6.03
N LEU A 256 10.53 -4.86 5.88
CA LEU A 256 11.39 -3.76 5.46
C LEU A 256 11.11 -2.59 6.41
N THR A 257 12.17 -1.97 6.92
CA THR A 257 12.07 -0.72 7.66
C THR A 257 13.28 0.15 7.37
N VAL A 258 13.05 1.46 7.37
CA VAL A 258 14.05 2.48 7.09
C VAL A 258 14.11 3.41 8.29
N SER A 259 15.31 3.66 8.81
CA SER A 259 15.56 4.56 9.94
C SER A 259 17.04 4.90 10.00
N ASP A 260 17.39 6.07 10.53
CA ASP A 260 18.75 6.38 10.96
C ASP A 260 19.04 5.57 12.24
N ILE A 261 19.69 4.41 12.13
CA ILE A 261 19.86 3.44 13.22
C ILE A 261 21.11 3.79 14.04
N ASP A 262 22.16 4.30 13.40
CA ASP A 262 23.41 4.64 14.06
C ASP A 262 23.53 6.12 14.46
N ASN A 263 22.54 6.94 14.12
CA ASN A 263 22.43 8.38 14.42
C ASN A 263 23.47 9.24 13.70
N ASP A 264 23.92 8.85 12.51
CA ASP A 264 24.79 9.66 11.65
C ASP A 264 24.00 10.60 10.71
N GLY A 265 22.68 10.48 10.74
CA GLY A 265 21.70 11.23 9.98
C GLY A 265 21.31 10.58 8.65
N TRP A 266 22.05 9.58 8.16
CA TRP A 266 21.73 8.87 6.92
C TRP A 266 20.74 7.76 7.23
N LEU A 267 19.79 7.55 6.33
CA LEU A 267 18.77 6.52 6.54
C LEU A 267 19.34 5.15 6.19
N ASP A 268 19.30 4.24 7.16
CA ASP A 268 19.68 2.84 7.03
C ASP A 268 18.49 1.96 6.69
N ILE A 269 18.76 0.74 6.24
CA ILE A 269 17.72 -0.23 5.85
C ILE A 269 17.87 -1.50 6.68
N TYR A 270 16.77 -1.96 7.28
CA TYR A 270 16.70 -3.29 7.86
C TYR A 270 15.71 -4.17 7.09
N VAL A 271 16.18 -5.34 6.69
CA VAL A 271 15.41 -6.37 5.99
C VAL A 271 15.39 -7.66 6.78
N ALA A 272 14.19 -8.14 7.07
CA ALA A 272 13.97 -9.45 7.67
C ALA A 272 13.72 -10.50 6.57
N ASN A 273 14.51 -11.58 6.58
CA ASN A 273 14.40 -12.70 5.66
C ASN A 273 13.99 -13.99 6.38
N ASP A 274 13.30 -14.87 5.64
CA ASP A 274 12.99 -16.22 6.11
C ASP A 274 14.07 -17.25 5.71
N PHE A 275 14.01 -18.43 6.34
CA PHE A 275 14.81 -19.62 6.05
C PHE A 275 16.33 -19.45 6.22
N PHE A 276 17.07 -19.47 5.11
CA PHE A 276 18.52 -19.62 5.07
C PHE A 276 19.23 -18.33 4.68
N GLU A 277 18.47 -17.35 4.17
CA GLU A 277 19.03 -16.04 3.91
C GLU A 277 19.12 -15.27 5.23
N ARG A 278 20.13 -14.42 5.36
CA ARG A 278 20.30 -13.63 6.57
C ARG A 278 19.38 -12.43 6.53
N ASP A 279 18.97 -11.97 7.70
CA ASP A 279 18.54 -10.59 7.86
C ASP A 279 19.69 -9.65 7.45
N TYR A 280 19.33 -8.52 6.85
CA TYR A 280 20.27 -7.49 6.45
C TYR A 280 20.02 -6.25 7.30
N LEU A 281 21.09 -5.74 7.90
CA LEU A 281 21.14 -4.35 8.36
C LEU A 281 22.15 -3.67 7.45
N TYR A 282 21.65 -2.86 6.53
CA TYR A 282 22.44 -2.07 5.60
C TYR A 282 22.69 -0.71 6.22
N ILE A 283 23.96 -0.42 6.53
CA ILE A 283 24.37 0.89 7.03
C ILE A 283 24.70 1.78 5.84
N ASN A 284 24.05 2.94 5.73
CA ASN A 284 24.27 3.87 4.65
C ASN A 284 25.61 4.58 4.84
N ASN A 285 26.51 4.47 3.85
CA ASN A 285 27.85 5.06 3.95
C ASN A 285 27.87 6.57 3.61
N GLY A 286 26.74 7.15 3.18
CA GLY A 286 26.62 8.56 2.78
C GLY A 286 27.30 8.90 1.45
N ASP A 287 27.71 7.90 0.67
CA ASP A 287 28.35 8.03 -0.64
C ASP A 287 27.59 7.31 -1.76
N GLY A 288 26.33 6.96 -1.48
CA GLY A 288 25.45 6.22 -2.39
C GLY A 288 25.56 4.69 -2.26
N THR A 289 26.30 4.18 -1.27
CA THR A 289 26.47 2.74 -1.02
C THR A 289 26.07 2.35 0.40
N PHE A 290 25.85 1.05 0.60
CA PHE A 290 25.56 0.43 1.89
C PHE A 290 26.60 -0.64 2.26
N SER A 291 26.86 -0.80 3.56
CA SER A 291 27.74 -1.82 4.15
C SER A 291 26.96 -2.94 4.86
#